data_AF-A0A894KH64-F1
#
_entry.id   AF-A0A894KH64-F1
#
_cell.length_a   1.000
_cell.length_b   1.000
_cell.length_c   1.000
_cell.angle_alpha   90.00
_cell.angle_beta   90.00
_cell.angle_gamma   90.00
#
_symmetry.space_group_name_H-M   'P 1'
#
loop_
_entity.id
_entity.type
_entity.pdbx_description
1 polymer ?
#
loop_
_entity_poly.entity_id
_entity_poly.type
_entity_poly.pdbx_seq_one_letter_code
_entity_poly.pdbx_strand_id
1 'polypeptide(L)'
;MGRKWTEKERKYVKENWGKIPTQVMAMKIDRTESAIKSMAWSVTSSEVEEKRKSYEEQRRNAAKKRQRCKTCIYRAYQGRGCDYILITGERRGCKPEECDKYVKGKKKKMANEPAWQGR
;
A
#
# COMPACT_ATOMS: atom_id res chain seq x y z
N MET A 1 -8.10 37.93 19.75
CA MET A 1 -7.43 37.38 18.55
C MET A 1 -6.02 36.93 18.93
N GLY A 2 -5.59 35.72 18.57
CA GLY A 2 -4.25 35.20 18.91
C GLY A 2 -3.12 35.75 18.01
N ARG A 3 -1.87 35.65 18.48
CA ARG A 3 -0.66 36.03 17.72
C ARG A 3 -0.64 35.36 16.34
N LYS A 4 -0.55 36.15 15.28
CA LYS A 4 -0.44 35.66 13.89
C LYS A 4 0.85 34.85 13.70
N TRP A 5 0.81 33.84 12.84
CA TRP A 5 1.99 33.08 12.46
C TRP A 5 2.84 33.86 11.48
N THR A 6 4.15 33.88 11.70
CA THR A 6 5.11 34.45 10.74
C THR A 6 5.51 33.41 9.70
N GLU A 7 6.05 33.86 8.57
CA GLU A 7 6.52 32.95 7.52
C GLU A 7 7.72 32.10 7.99
N LYS A 8 8.60 32.69 8.79
CA LYS A 8 9.74 31.98 9.41
C LYS A 8 9.26 30.85 10.33
N GLU A 9 8.24 31.11 11.15
CA GLU A 9 7.64 30.08 12.02
C GLU A 9 7.00 28.95 11.21
N ARG A 10 6.25 29.29 10.16
CA ARG A 10 5.64 28.28 9.26
C ARG A 10 6.69 27.40 8.60
N LYS A 11 7.75 28.01 8.06
CA LYS A 11 8.87 27.29 7.44
C LYS A 11 9.59 26.40 8.46
N TYR A 12 9.87 26.94 9.65
CA TYR A 12 10.49 26.17 10.74
C TYR A 12 9.65 24.95 11.13
N VAL A 13 8.33 25.11 11.29
CA VAL A 13 7.43 23.99 11.60
C VAL A 13 7.49 22.93 10.49
N LYS A 14 7.40 23.35 9.21
CA LYS A 14 7.43 22.43 8.06
C LYS A 14 8.71 21.59 8.00
N GLU A 15 9.87 22.22 8.14
CA GLU A 15 11.16 21.55 7.98
C GLU A 15 11.51 20.60 9.12
N ASN A 16 10.97 20.85 10.32
CA ASN A 16 11.30 20.14 11.56
C ASN A 16 10.23 19.15 12.02
N TRP A 17 9.04 19.18 11.41
CA TRP A 17 7.93 18.31 11.76
C TRP A 17 8.32 16.82 11.61
N GLY A 18 8.21 16.07 12.71
CA GLY A 18 8.60 14.65 12.77
C GLY A 18 10.11 14.38 12.89
N LYS A 19 10.97 15.41 12.86
CA LYS A 19 12.44 15.27 13.04
C LYS A 19 12.89 15.56 14.47
N ILE A 20 12.22 16.49 15.14
CA ILE A 20 12.49 16.85 16.53
C ILE A 20 11.21 16.79 17.37
N PRO A 21 11.32 16.61 18.70
CA PRO A 21 10.15 16.57 19.58
C PRO A 21 9.32 17.86 19.50
N THR A 22 7.99 17.72 19.50
CA THR A 22 7.07 18.86 19.40
C THR A 22 7.28 19.86 20.55
N GLN A 23 7.64 19.38 21.73
CA GLN A 23 8.01 20.17 22.92
C GLN A 23 9.15 21.16 22.61
N VAL A 24 10.21 20.66 21.96
CA VAL A 24 11.40 21.46 21.65
C VAL A 24 11.06 22.52 20.61
N MET A 25 10.24 22.17 19.62
CA MET A 25 9.71 23.14 18.66
C MET A 25 8.89 24.22 19.37
N ALA A 26 8.01 23.82 20.29
CA ALA A 26 7.13 24.70 21.08
C ALA A 26 7.93 25.72 21.88
N MET A 27 8.96 25.26 22.59
CA MET A 27 9.85 26.14 23.35
C MET A 27 10.61 27.11 22.43
N LYS A 28 11.08 26.67 21.26
CA LYS A 28 11.90 27.51 20.38
C LYS A 28 11.13 28.69 19.77
N ILE A 29 9.88 28.47 19.36
CA ILE A 29 9.04 29.54 18.76
C ILE A 29 8.06 30.17 19.75
N ASP A 30 8.18 29.81 21.04
CA ASP A 30 7.34 30.27 22.15
C ASP A 30 5.84 30.10 21.84
N ARG A 31 5.45 28.85 21.59
CA ARG A 31 4.08 28.43 21.28
C ARG A 31 3.71 27.17 22.04
N THR A 32 2.42 26.88 22.12
CA THR A 32 1.94 25.61 22.69
C THR A 32 2.13 24.46 21.70
N GLU A 33 2.28 23.24 22.21
CA GLU A 33 2.32 22.03 21.38
C GLU A 33 1.08 21.87 20.49
N SER A 34 -0.09 22.23 21.02
CA SER A 34 -1.36 22.18 20.27
C SER A 34 -1.35 23.11 19.06
N ALA A 35 -0.80 24.32 19.21
CA ALA A 35 -0.65 25.27 18.12
C ALA A 35 0.32 24.75 17.05
N ILE A 36 1.41 24.08 17.46
CA ILE A 36 2.35 23.45 16.52
C ILE A 36 1.70 22.30 15.77
N LYS A 37 0.98 21.41 16.45
CA LYS A 37 0.26 20.29 15.81
C LYS A 37 -0.73 20.80 14.76
N SER A 38 -1.50 21.83 15.09
CA SER A 38 -2.45 22.46 14.17
C SER A 38 -1.76 23.12 12.98
N MET A 39 -0.67 23.85 13.21
CA MET A 39 0.09 24.49 12.14
C MET A 39 0.81 23.48 11.25
N ALA A 40 1.41 22.44 11.84
CA ALA A 40 2.05 21.37 11.09
C ALA A 40 1.08 20.69 10.13
N TRP A 41 -0.13 20.39 10.62
CA TRP A 41 -1.19 19.87 9.76
C TRP A 41 -1.45 20.79 8.57
N SER A 42 -1.59 22.11 8.77
CA SER A 42 -1.86 23.02 7.65
C SER A 42 -0.70 23.13 6.66
N VAL A 43 0.56 23.12 7.11
CA VAL A 43 1.73 23.27 6.22
C VAL A 43 2.17 21.96 5.55
N THR A 44 1.86 20.79 6.13
CA THR A 44 2.22 19.48 5.56
C THR A 44 1.04 18.72 4.95
N SER A 45 -0.20 19.21 5.04
CA SER A 45 -1.39 18.52 4.52
C SER A 45 -1.23 18.10 3.06
N SER A 46 -0.65 18.96 2.22
CA SER A 46 -0.41 18.64 0.81
C SER A 46 0.56 17.48 0.63
N GLU A 47 1.68 17.48 1.35
CA GLU A 47 2.71 16.42 1.28
C GLU A 47 2.19 15.08 1.82
N VAL A 48 1.37 15.12 2.87
CA VAL A 48 0.70 13.94 3.42
C VAL A 48 -0.30 13.36 2.41
N GLU A 49 -1.08 14.22 1.76
CA GLU A 49 -2.05 13.82 0.74
C GLU A 49 -1.37 13.25 -0.53
N GLU A 50 -0.25 13.85 -0.97
CA GLU A 50 0.55 13.33 -2.08
C GLU A 50 1.12 11.93 -1.79
N LYS A 51 1.69 11.74 -0.59
CA LYS A 51 2.16 10.41 -0.16
C LYS A 51 1.02 9.40 -0.16
N ARG A 52 -0.15 9.77 0.39
CA ARG A 52 -1.34 8.90 0.40
C ARG A 52 -1.76 8.50 -1.02
N LYS A 53 -1.86 9.46 -1.94
CA LYS A 53 -2.19 9.21 -3.36
C LYS A 53 -1.19 8.26 -4.01
N SER A 54 0.10 8.45 -3.77
CA SER A 54 1.15 7.55 -4.27
C SER A 54 0.96 6.11 -3.76
N TYR A 55 0.74 5.90 -2.46
CA TYR A 55 0.47 4.55 -1.92
C TYR A 55 -0.79 3.92 -2.52
N GLU A 56 -1.88 4.69 -2.67
CA GLU A 56 -3.10 4.21 -3.29
C GLU A 56 -2.92 3.84 -4.76
N GLU A 57 -2.10 4.59 -5.50
CA GLU A 57 -1.72 4.30 -6.87
C GLU A 57 -0.87 3.03 -6.97
N GLN A 58 0.16 2.89 -6.13
CA GLN A 58 0.98 1.68 -6.04
C GLN A 58 0.11 0.45 -5.77
N ARG A 59 -0.84 0.55 -4.81
CA ARG A 59 -1.81 -0.50 -4.52
C ARG A 59 -2.69 -0.85 -5.72
N ARG A 60 -3.21 0.17 -6.44
CA ARG A 60 -4.01 -0.02 -7.67
C ARG A 60 -3.20 -0.70 -8.76
N ASN A 61 -1.95 -0.31 -8.97
CA ASN A 61 -1.05 -0.90 -9.97
C ASN A 61 -0.72 -2.36 -9.64
N ALA A 62 -0.45 -2.70 -8.38
CA ALA A 62 -0.27 -4.08 -7.95
C ALA A 62 -1.53 -4.93 -8.19
N ALA A 63 -2.72 -4.39 -7.89
CA ALA A 63 -3.99 -5.07 -8.16
C ALA A 63 -4.22 -5.28 -9.67
N LYS A 64 -3.87 -4.30 -10.52
CA LYS A 64 -3.91 -4.42 -11.98
C LYS A 64 -2.97 -5.52 -12.49
N LYS A 65 -1.72 -5.58 -12.01
CA LYS A 65 -0.76 -6.65 -12.40
C LYS A 65 -1.32 -8.05 -12.12
N ARG A 66 -2.02 -8.23 -11.00
CA ARG A 66 -2.68 -9.50 -10.63
C ARG A 66 -3.93 -9.84 -11.45
N GLN A 67 -4.44 -8.95 -12.32
CA GLN A 67 -5.61 -9.23 -13.16
C GLN A 67 -5.36 -10.36 -14.16
N ARG A 68 -4.14 -10.48 -14.72
CA ARG A 68 -3.82 -11.56 -15.68
C ARG A 68 -4.04 -12.94 -15.06
N CYS A 69 -3.68 -13.10 -13.79
CA CYS A 69 -3.94 -14.35 -13.07
C CYS A 69 -5.44 -14.71 -13.06
N LYS A 70 -6.38 -13.74 -13.09
CA LYS A 70 -7.83 -14.03 -13.08
C LYS A 70 -8.29 -14.89 -14.25
N THR A 71 -7.64 -14.74 -15.40
CA THR A 71 -7.92 -15.45 -16.66
C THR A 71 -6.88 -16.52 -17.00
N CYS A 72 -5.99 -16.84 -16.06
CA CYS A 72 -4.96 -17.86 -16.25
C CYS A 72 -5.55 -19.27 -16.13
N ILE A 73 -5.11 -20.21 -16.98
CA ILE A 73 -5.52 -21.63 -16.89
C ILE A 73 -5.15 -22.27 -15.56
N TYR A 74 -4.05 -21.81 -14.95
CA TYR A 74 -3.52 -22.29 -13.67
C TYR A 74 -4.16 -21.58 -12.47
N ARG A 75 -5.16 -20.72 -12.68
CA ARG A 75 -5.86 -20.11 -11.55
C ARG A 75 -6.74 -21.14 -10.87
N ALA A 76 -6.72 -21.13 -9.54
CA ALA A 76 -7.55 -21.97 -8.71
C ALA A 76 -9.00 -21.98 -9.20
N TYR A 77 -9.52 -23.18 -9.45
CA TYR A 77 -10.90 -23.37 -9.89
C TYR A 77 -11.86 -22.83 -8.83
N GLN A 78 -11.69 -23.29 -7.59
CA GLN A 78 -12.36 -22.80 -6.39
C GLN A 78 -11.40 -21.95 -5.54
N GLY A 79 -11.79 -20.71 -5.22
CA GLY A 79 -11.04 -19.84 -4.30
C GLY A 79 -10.04 -18.86 -4.92
N ARG A 80 -9.10 -18.41 -4.09
CA ARG A 80 -8.07 -17.41 -4.43
C ARG A 80 -6.69 -18.09 -4.39
N GLY A 81 -6.18 -18.51 -5.54
CA GLY A 81 -4.90 -19.24 -5.60
C GLY A 81 -4.40 -19.50 -7.02
N CYS A 82 -3.26 -20.17 -7.11
CA CYS A 82 -2.65 -20.64 -8.35
C CYS A 82 -2.27 -22.11 -8.19
N ASP A 83 -2.87 -22.96 -9.02
CA ASP A 83 -2.73 -24.41 -9.01
C ASP A 83 -1.55 -24.88 -9.88
N TYR A 84 -0.60 -24.00 -10.20
CA TYR A 84 0.53 -24.34 -11.08
C TYR A 84 1.25 -25.59 -10.61
N ILE A 85 1.67 -25.62 -9.34
CA ILE A 85 2.37 -26.78 -8.75
C ILE A 85 1.49 -28.04 -8.73
N LEU A 86 0.18 -27.89 -8.53
CA LEU A 86 -0.75 -29.03 -8.50
C LEU A 86 -0.99 -29.61 -9.90
N ILE A 87 -0.88 -28.78 -10.95
CA ILE A 87 -1.08 -29.18 -12.35
C ILE A 87 0.23 -29.65 -12.99
N THR A 88 1.37 -29.04 -12.68
CA THR A 88 2.66 -29.31 -13.34
C THR A 88 3.64 -30.11 -12.47
N GLY A 89 3.40 -30.23 -11.17
CA GLY A 89 4.32 -30.88 -10.22
C GLY A 89 5.53 -30.02 -9.82
N GLU A 90 5.70 -28.84 -10.42
CA GLU A 90 6.88 -28.00 -10.22
C GLU A 90 6.57 -26.70 -9.47
N ARG A 91 7.56 -26.21 -8.70
CA ARG A 91 7.44 -24.89 -8.08
C ARG A 91 7.43 -23.81 -9.17
N ARG A 92 6.43 -22.95 -9.12
CA ARG A 92 6.20 -21.86 -10.09
C ARG A 92 7.41 -20.95 -10.31
N GLY A 93 8.20 -20.69 -9.27
CA GLY A 93 9.45 -19.91 -9.35
C GLY A 93 9.30 -18.40 -9.59
N CYS A 94 8.16 -17.91 -10.07
CA CYS A 94 7.91 -16.48 -10.31
C CYS A 94 6.95 -15.84 -9.30
N LYS A 95 7.10 -14.52 -9.11
CA LYS A 95 6.17 -13.71 -8.32
C LYS A 95 4.83 -13.55 -9.05
N PRO A 96 3.69 -13.47 -8.34
CA PRO A 96 2.39 -13.24 -8.96
C PRO A 96 2.31 -11.95 -9.80
N GLU A 97 3.06 -10.91 -9.41
CA GLU A 97 3.13 -9.62 -10.10
C GLU A 97 3.85 -9.69 -11.45
N GLU A 98 4.77 -10.64 -11.61
CA GLU A 98 5.68 -10.81 -12.75
C GLU A 98 5.67 -12.27 -13.21
N CYS A 99 4.47 -12.82 -13.36
CA CYS A 99 4.30 -14.21 -13.73
C CYS A 99 4.74 -14.47 -15.18
N ASP A 100 5.78 -15.28 -15.36
CA ASP A 100 6.20 -15.82 -16.67
C ASP A 100 5.35 -17.05 -17.09
N LYS A 101 4.76 -17.78 -16.14
CA LYS A 101 3.95 -18.99 -16.40
C LYS A 101 2.49 -18.72 -16.83
N TYR A 102 2.15 -17.49 -17.20
CA TYR A 102 0.76 -17.13 -17.52
C TYR A 102 0.33 -17.70 -18.87
N VAL A 103 -0.81 -18.40 -18.89
CA VAL A 103 -1.48 -18.84 -20.12
C VAL A 103 -2.96 -18.47 -20.03
N LYS A 104 -3.47 -17.72 -21.01
CA LYS A 104 -4.87 -17.28 -21.05
C LYS A 104 -5.78 -18.44 -21.43
N GLY A 105 -6.86 -18.68 -20.68
CA GLY A 105 -7.84 -19.69 -21.05
C GLY A 105 -8.82 -20.06 -19.94
N LYS A 106 -9.61 -21.12 -20.20
CA LYS A 106 -10.49 -21.71 -19.20
C LYS A 106 -9.63 -22.38 -18.11
N LYS A 107 -10.02 -22.20 -16.85
CA LYS A 107 -9.34 -22.81 -15.71
C LYS A 107 -9.39 -24.34 -15.85
N LYS A 108 -8.25 -25.00 -15.65
CA LYS A 108 -8.22 -26.46 -15.60
C LYS A 108 -8.90 -26.91 -14.30
N LYS A 109 -9.84 -27.86 -14.39
CA LYS A 109 -10.31 -28.59 -13.22
C LYS A 109 -9.18 -29.53 -12.81
N MET A 110 -8.87 -29.61 -11.53
CA MET A 110 -7.97 -30.65 -11.04
C MET A 110 -8.61 -32.01 -11.32
N ALA A 111 -7.83 -32.95 -11.84
CA ALA A 111 -8.31 -34.30 -12.15
C ALA A 111 -8.64 -35.12 -10.89
N ASN A 112 -8.14 -34.67 -9.73
CA ASN A 112 -8.44 -35.29 -8.45
C ASN A 112 -9.50 -34.48 -7.71
N GLU A 113 -10.63 -35.13 -7.47
CA GLU A 113 -11.69 -34.69 -6.59
C GLU A 113 -11.08 -34.33 -5.21
N PRO A 114 -11.55 -33.27 -4.52
CA PRO A 114 -10.98 -32.92 -3.23
C PRO A 114 -11.15 -34.09 -2.26
N ALA A 115 -10.05 -34.56 -1.67
CA ALA A 115 -9.99 -35.71 -0.75
C ALA A 115 -10.85 -35.59 0.54
N TRP A 116 -11.65 -34.52 0.67
CA TRP A 116 -12.57 -34.30 1.79
C TRP A 116 -14.04 -34.61 1.47
N GLN A 117 -14.40 -34.99 0.23
CA GLN A 117 -15.78 -35.36 -0.13
C GLN A 117 -16.20 -36.77 0.34
N GLY A 118 -15.51 -37.34 1.34
CA GLY A 118 -15.75 -38.70 1.85
C GLY A 118 -15.65 -38.82 3.36
N ARG A 119 -16.19 -37.85 4.12
CA ARG A 119 -16.42 -38.00 5.56
C ARG A 119 -17.88 -37.69 5.90
#